data_AF-A0A258LVQ5-F1
#
_entry.id   AF-A0A258LVQ5-F1
#
_cell.length_a   1.000
_cell.length_b   1.000
_cell.length_c   1.000
_cell.angle_alpha   90.00
_cell.angle_beta   90.00
_cell.angle_gamma   90.00
#
_symmetry.space_group_name_H-M   'P 1'
#
loop_
_entity.id
_entity.type
_entity.pdbx_description
1 polymer ?
#
loop_
_entity_poly.entity_id
_entity_poly.type
_entity_poly.pdbx_seq_one_letter_code
_entity_poly.pdbx_strand_id
1 'polypeptide(L)'
;MTHASQPNCAPIGRILADRVLPGFQRTQKLPLRISCLGTVSYAGATDADYRDRSVSLGEAASPEAAIALAALRVSRGNLGPGEDTALRFEPRLIVIQDSALGLVLAGEIRAGIILWQQPVANDSEARRIVIEASRKRGMAFAASGRGDHAAARVLRFGAALLEARLIDPLWRETAAELLRLPQAA
;
A
#
# COMPACT_ATOMS: atom_id res chain seq x y z
N MET A 1 39.41 26.47 32.44
CA MET A 1 38.45 27.08 31.50
C MET A 1 38.09 26.03 30.45
N THR A 2 36.91 25.42 30.57
CA THR A 2 36.38 24.44 29.62
C THR A 2 35.74 25.18 28.45
N HIS A 3 36.38 25.14 27.28
CA HIS A 3 35.77 25.62 26.04
C HIS A 3 34.58 24.72 25.70
N ALA A 4 33.37 25.27 25.77
CA ALA A 4 32.18 24.65 25.22
C ALA A 4 32.32 24.53 23.71
N SER A 5 32.33 23.30 23.18
CA SER A 5 32.25 23.04 21.74
C SER A 5 30.95 23.65 21.20
N GLN A 6 31.09 24.61 20.28
CA GLN A 6 29.94 25.16 19.55
C GLN A 6 29.28 24.07 18.71
N PRO A 7 27.94 24.04 18.60
CA PRO A 7 27.26 23.13 17.71
C PRO A 7 27.60 23.50 16.26
N ASN A 8 28.14 22.53 15.53
CA ASN A 8 28.50 22.68 14.13
C ASN A 8 27.22 22.99 13.32
N CYS A 9 27.04 24.24 12.89
CA CYS A 9 25.92 24.61 12.03
C CYS A 9 26.00 23.81 10.74
N ALA A 10 25.00 22.96 10.50
CA ALA A 10 24.91 22.23 9.24
C ALA A 10 24.86 23.25 8.08
N PRO A 11 25.61 23.04 6.98
CA PRO A 11 25.56 23.94 5.84
C PRO A 11 24.12 24.04 5.31
N ILE A 12 23.69 25.24 4.91
CA ILE A 12 22.32 25.53 4.46
C ILE A 12 21.83 24.53 3.41
N GLY A 13 22.71 24.11 2.49
CA GLY A 13 22.38 23.12 1.46
C GLY A 13 21.93 21.77 2.03
N ARG A 14 22.51 21.33 3.15
CA ARG A 14 22.12 20.10 3.84
C ARG A 14 20.79 20.24 4.55
N ILE A 15 20.52 21.40 5.16
CA ILE A 15 19.21 21.69 5.78
C ILE A 15 18.11 21.69 4.71
N LEU A 16 18.36 22.32 3.56
CA LEU A 16 17.41 22.32 2.45
C LEU A 16 17.14 20.91 1.92
N ALA A 17 18.20 20.13 1.70
CA ALA A 17 18.10 18.76 1.19
C ALA A 17 17.36 17.83 2.15
N ASP A 18 17.66 17.91 3.45
CA ASP A 18 17.14 16.96 4.43
C ASP A 18 15.75 17.34 4.95
N ARG A 19 15.40 18.64 4.99
CA ARG A 19 14.17 19.11 5.66
C ARG A 19 13.14 19.75 4.73
N VAL A 20 13.57 20.46 3.69
CA VAL A 20 12.67 21.29 2.88
C VAL A 20 12.27 20.59 1.59
N LEU A 21 13.25 20.08 0.84
CA LEU A 21 13.01 19.43 -0.45
C LEU A 21 12.06 18.22 -0.36
N PRO A 22 12.16 17.30 0.63
CA PRO A 22 11.28 16.14 0.69
C PRO A 22 9.81 16.53 0.92
N GLY A 23 9.56 17.57 1.72
CA GLY A 23 8.22 18.12 1.91
C GLY A 23 7.65 18.70 0.62
N PHE A 24 8.44 19.55 -0.06
CA PHE A 24 8.04 20.16 -1.33
C PHE A 24 7.79 19.13 -2.44
N GLN A 25 8.64 18.11 -2.54
CA GLN A 25 8.48 17.01 -3.48
C GLN A 25 7.19 16.23 -3.22
N ARG A 26 6.87 15.93 -1.95
CA ARG A 26 5.60 15.26 -1.59
C ARG A 26 4.38 16.09 -1.96
N THR A 27 4.40 17.41 -1.75
CA THR A 27 3.27 18.29 -2.12
C THR A 27 2.97 18.25 -3.62
N GLN A 28 4.00 18.12 -4.47
CA GLN A 28 3.81 17.98 -5.93
C GLN A 28 3.23 16.62 -6.34
N LYS A 29 3.24 15.64 -5.44
CA LYS A 29 2.76 14.27 -5.68
C LYS A 29 1.32 14.06 -5.20
N LEU A 30 0.64 15.12 -4.79
CA LEU A 30 -0.77 15.10 -4.43
C LEU A 30 -1.67 15.24 -5.67
N PRO A 31 -2.96 14.85 -5.61
CA PRO A 31 -3.60 14.15 -4.49
C PRO A 31 -3.17 12.68 -4.39
N LEU A 32 -3.37 12.10 -3.22
CA LEU A 32 -3.21 10.66 -3.02
C LEU A 32 -4.47 9.94 -3.50
N ARG A 33 -4.29 8.84 -4.22
CA ARG A 33 -5.36 7.97 -4.73
C ARG A 33 -5.49 6.75 -3.84
N ILE A 34 -6.70 6.47 -3.39
CA ILE A 34 -7.02 5.31 -2.58
C ILE A 34 -7.74 4.30 -3.47
N SER A 35 -7.25 3.07 -3.48
CA SER A 35 -7.89 1.96 -4.19
C SER A 35 -7.96 0.70 -3.31
N CYS A 36 -8.91 -0.17 -3.62
CA CYS A 36 -9.02 -1.49 -3.04
C CYS A 36 -8.75 -2.54 -4.11
N LEU A 37 -7.73 -3.35 -3.91
CA LEU A 37 -7.54 -4.58 -4.65
C LEU A 37 -8.37 -5.68 -3.99
N GLY A 38 -9.14 -6.38 -4.79
CA GLY A 38 -9.94 -7.51 -4.36
C GLY A 38 -10.20 -8.46 -5.51
N THR A 39 -11.07 -9.43 -5.26
CA THR A 39 -11.44 -10.43 -6.25
C THR A 39 -12.92 -10.30 -6.58
N VAL A 40 -13.24 -10.21 -7.86
CA VAL A 40 -14.62 -10.23 -8.33
C VAL A 40 -15.04 -11.62 -8.76
N SER A 41 -16.29 -11.97 -8.50
CA SER A 41 -16.94 -13.18 -9.01
C SER A 41 -18.44 -12.96 -9.20
N TYR A 42 -19.05 -13.71 -10.10
CA TYR A 42 -20.51 -13.72 -10.27
C TYR A 42 -21.14 -14.80 -9.38
N ALA A 43 -22.44 -14.67 -9.09
CA ALA A 43 -23.18 -15.73 -8.42
C ALA A 43 -23.08 -17.06 -9.20
N GLY A 44 -22.71 -18.16 -8.51
CA GLY A 44 -22.50 -19.47 -9.14
C GLY A 44 -21.14 -19.66 -9.81
N ALA A 45 -20.22 -18.69 -9.70
CA ALA A 45 -18.87 -18.77 -10.23
C ALA A 45 -18.07 -19.96 -9.69
N THR A 46 -17.31 -20.59 -10.57
CA THR A 46 -16.24 -21.53 -10.22
C THR A 46 -14.97 -20.77 -9.86
N ASP A 47 -13.97 -21.45 -9.29
CA ASP A 47 -12.68 -20.82 -8.99
C ASP A 47 -11.98 -20.20 -10.20
N ALA A 48 -12.23 -20.73 -11.39
CA ALA A 48 -11.71 -20.26 -12.65
C ALA A 48 -12.33 -18.94 -13.11
N ASP A 49 -13.43 -18.48 -12.49
CA ASP A 49 -14.15 -17.26 -12.87
C ASP A 49 -13.74 -16.05 -12.04
N TYR A 50 -13.05 -16.25 -10.91
CA TYR A 50 -12.57 -15.17 -10.06
C TYR A 50 -11.49 -14.35 -10.77
N ARG A 51 -11.62 -13.02 -10.74
CA ARG A 51 -10.64 -12.11 -11.34
C ARG A 51 -10.18 -11.09 -10.30
N ASP A 52 -8.88 -10.83 -10.25
CA ASP A 52 -8.35 -9.74 -9.44
C ASP A 52 -8.78 -8.40 -10.07
N ARG A 53 -9.28 -7.46 -9.26
CA ARG A 53 -9.73 -6.14 -9.72
C ARG A 53 -9.34 -5.07 -8.70
N SER A 54 -8.92 -3.91 -9.20
CA SER A 54 -8.74 -2.70 -8.40
C SER A 54 -9.96 -1.79 -8.55
N VAL A 55 -10.48 -1.30 -7.43
CA VAL A 55 -11.62 -0.37 -7.36
C VAL A 55 -11.15 0.93 -6.73
N SER A 56 -11.41 2.06 -7.39
CA SER A 56 -11.10 3.38 -6.83
C SER A 56 -12.04 3.72 -5.68
N LEU A 57 -11.47 4.18 -4.56
CA LEU A 57 -12.21 4.57 -3.35
C LEU A 57 -12.26 6.09 -3.17
N GLY A 58 -11.52 6.84 -3.99
CA GLY A 58 -11.45 8.30 -3.97
C GLY A 58 -10.02 8.81 -3.85
N GLU A 59 -9.91 10.09 -3.53
CA GLU A 59 -8.64 10.80 -3.41
C GLU A 59 -8.58 11.60 -2.09
N ALA A 60 -7.38 11.92 -1.64
CA ALA A 60 -7.13 12.69 -0.43
C ALA A 60 -5.95 13.66 -0.59
N ALA A 61 -6.01 14.79 0.11
CA ALA A 61 -4.99 15.82 0.05
C ALA A 61 -3.80 15.59 1.02
N SER A 62 -3.89 14.60 1.91
CA SER A 62 -2.80 14.23 2.82
C SER A 62 -2.80 12.72 3.12
N PRO A 63 -1.67 12.16 3.60
CA PRO A 63 -1.60 10.76 4.04
C PRO A 63 -2.59 10.40 5.15
N GLU A 64 -2.77 11.27 6.16
CA GLU A 64 -3.69 11.07 7.28
C GLU A 64 -5.14 11.02 6.78
N ALA A 65 -5.51 11.95 5.90
CA ALA A 65 -6.83 11.97 5.27
C ALA A 65 -7.06 10.72 4.40
N ALA A 66 -6.02 10.23 3.72
CA ALA A 66 -6.09 9.01 2.92
C ALA A 66 -6.32 7.76 3.80
N ILE A 67 -5.61 7.64 4.93
CA ILE A 67 -5.81 6.56 5.91
C ILE A 67 -7.23 6.62 6.49
N ALA A 68 -7.69 7.80 6.90
CA ALA A 68 -9.02 7.98 7.47
C ALA A 68 -10.13 7.63 6.45
N LEU A 69 -9.98 8.08 5.19
CA LEU A 69 -10.90 7.72 4.12
C LEU A 69 -10.92 6.22 3.86
N ALA A 70 -9.74 5.57 3.81
CA ALA A 70 -9.65 4.13 3.63
C ALA A 70 -10.34 3.37 4.77
N ALA A 71 -10.06 3.73 6.03
CA ALA A 71 -10.69 3.12 7.19
C ALA A 71 -12.22 3.29 7.17
N LEU A 72 -12.72 4.48 6.81
CA LEU A 72 -14.14 4.75 6.66
C LEU A 72 -14.79 3.89 5.57
N ARG A 73 -14.10 3.69 4.43
CA ARG A 73 -14.61 2.87 3.33
C ARG A 73 -14.68 1.40 3.73
N VAL A 74 -13.66 0.90 4.43
CA VAL A 74 -13.62 -0.49 4.91
C VAL A 74 -14.69 -0.72 5.98
N SER A 75 -14.86 0.19 6.95
CA SER A 75 -15.86 0.03 8.02
C SER A 75 -17.29 0.06 7.51
N ARG A 76 -17.57 0.83 6.44
CA ARG A 76 -18.89 0.86 5.79
C ARG A 76 -19.16 -0.35 4.88
N GLY A 77 -18.16 -1.17 4.57
CA GLY A 77 -18.28 -2.30 3.65
C GLY A 77 -18.55 -1.92 2.18
N ASN A 78 -18.55 -0.62 1.85
CA ASN A 78 -18.85 -0.13 0.51
C ASN A 78 -17.57 -0.03 -0.34
N LEU A 79 -17.06 -1.20 -0.73
CA LEU A 79 -15.81 -1.36 -1.48
C LEU A 79 -16.02 -1.93 -2.90
N GLY A 80 -17.24 -2.38 -3.20
CA GLY A 80 -17.59 -3.03 -4.46
C GLY A 80 -17.79 -2.07 -5.64
N PRO A 81 -17.65 -2.56 -6.88
CA PRO A 81 -17.90 -1.78 -8.09
C PRO A 81 -19.41 -1.60 -8.34
N GLY A 82 -20.04 -0.66 -7.62
CA GLY A 82 -21.42 -0.21 -7.89
C GLY A 82 -22.52 -1.16 -7.42
N GLU A 83 -23.75 -0.93 -7.92
CA GLU A 83 -25.00 -1.55 -7.45
C GLU A 83 -25.32 -2.93 -8.06
N ASP A 84 -24.44 -3.49 -8.90
CA ASP A 84 -24.67 -4.81 -9.48
C ASP A 84 -24.57 -5.91 -8.41
N THR A 85 -25.73 -6.26 -7.85
CA THR A 85 -25.87 -7.30 -6.81
C THR A 85 -25.41 -8.70 -7.25
N ALA A 86 -25.29 -8.98 -8.55
CA ALA A 86 -24.80 -10.26 -9.03
C ALA A 86 -23.27 -10.36 -8.98
N LEU A 87 -22.58 -9.21 -8.98
CA LEU A 87 -21.13 -9.12 -8.94
C LEU A 87 -20.64 -8.98 -7.49
N ARG A 88 -20.10 -10.07 -6.95
CA ARG A 88 -19.48 -10.07 -5.63
C ARG A 88 -18.07 -9.52 -5.73
N PHE A 89 -17.70 -8.63 -4.81
CA PHE A 89 -16.34 -8.16 -4.64
C PHE A 89 -15.85 -8.54 -3.25
N GLU A 90 -14.80 -9.36 -3.20
CA GLU A 90 -14.12 -9.70 -1.96
C GLU A 90 -12.89 -8.79 -1.83
N PRO A 91 -12.95 -7.77 -0.94
CA PRO A 91 -11.86 -6.82 -0.75
C PRO A 91 -10.69 -7.47 0.01
N ARG A 92 -9.45 -7.20 -0.41
CA ARG A 92 -8.26 -7.89 0.15
C ARG A 92 -7.14 -6.96 0.58
N LEU A 93 -6.86 -5.90 -0.19
CA LEU A 93 -5.74 -4.99 0.06
C LEU A 93 -6.15 -3.55 -0.25
N ILE A 94 -5.94 -2.63 0.68
CA ILE A 94 -5.97 -1.20 0.42
C ILE A 94 -4.61 -0.75 -0.10
N VAL A 95 -4.63 0.08 -1.13
CA VAL A 95 -3.44 0.68 -1.73
C VAL A 95 -3.65 2.19 -1.81
N ILE A 96 -2.71 2.94 -1.25
CA ILE A 96 -2.63 4.40 -1.34
C ILE A 96 -1.42 4.74 -2.21
N GLN A 97 -1.67 5.42 -3.32
CA GLN A 97 -0.64 5.87 -4.25
C GLN A 97 -0.64 7.38 -4.39
N ASP A 98 0.50 7.93 -4.73
CA ASP A 98 0.60 9.34 -5.11
C ASP A 98 0.16 9.57 -6.57
N SER A 99 0.13 10.82 -7.02
CA SER A 99 -0.32 11.19 -8.36
C SER A 99 0.56 10.62 -9.48
N ALA A 100 1.80 10.24 -9.16
CA ALA A 100 2.77 9.58 -10.04
C ALA A 100 2.80 8.04 -9.86
N LEU A 101 1.80 7.47 -9.18
CA LEU A 101 1.66 6.03 -8.89
C LEU A 101 2.71 5.48 -7.92
N GLY A 102 3.48 6.34 -7.25
CA GLY A 102 4.39 5.96 -6.17
C GLY A 102 3.60 5.39 -5.00
N LEU A 103 4.02 4.25 -4.47
CA LEU A 103 3.34 3.61 -3.34
C LEU A 103 3.58 4.41 -2.06
N VAL A 104 2.51 4.92 -1.45
CA VAL A 104 2.58 5.68 -0.19
C VAL A 104 2.34 4.76 1.00
N LEU A 105 1.30 3.92 0.92
CA LEU A 105 0.96 2.95 1.96
C LEU A 105 0.10 1.83 1.37
N ALA A 106 0.22 0.62 1.91
CA ALA A 106 -0.69 -0.47 1.58
C ALA A 106 -0.91 -1.38 2.79
N GLY A 107 -2.09 -1.99 2.87
CA GLY A 107 -2.50 -2.77 4.02
C GLY A 107 -3.54 -3.82 3.68
N GLU A 108 -3.46 -4.97 4.34
CA GLU A 108 -4.41 -6.06 4.16
C GLU A 108 -5.72 -5.74 4.88
N ILE A 109 -6.85 -6.07 4.27
CA ILE A 109 -8.14 -5.98 4.93
C ILE A 109 -8.40 -7.30 5.66
N ARG A 110 -8.54 -7.24 6.98
CA ARG A 110 -8.93 -8.40 7.81
C ARG A 110 -10.00 -7.96 8.79
N ALA A 111 -11.08 -8.72 8.91
CA ALA A 111 -12.15 -8.48 9.89
C ALA A 111 -12.65 -7.02 9.93
N GLY A 112 -12.78 -6.37 8.76
CA GLY A 112 -13.26 -4.98 8.68
C GLY A 112 -12.26 -3.91 9.13
N ILE A 113 -11.00 -4.26 9.33
CA ILE A 113 -9.91 -3.31 9.63
C ILE A 113 -8.78 -3.45 8.61
N ILE A 114 -7.95 -2.42 8.50
CA ILE A 114 -6.77 -2.40 7.63
C ILE A 114 -5.52 -2.68 8.48
N LEU A 115 -4.84 -3.77 8.16
CA LEU A 115 -3.53 -4.12 8.71
C LEU A 115 -2.44 -3.57 7.78
N TRP A 116 -2.04 -2.33 8.07
CA TRP A 116 -1.02 -1.63 7.31
C TRP A 116 0.33 -2.36 7.35
N GLN A 117 0.97 -2.46 6.20
CA GLN A 117 2.27 -3.11 6.06
C GLN A 117 3.40 -2.15 6.45
N GLN A 118 4.31 -2.62 7.32
CA GLN A 118 5.47 -1.84 7.69
C GLN A 118 6.42 -1.70 6.49
N PRO A 119 6.83 -0.46 6.14
CA PRO A 119 7.79 -0.22 5.07
C PRO A 119 9.09 -1.00 5.30
N VAL A 120 9.74 -1.42 4.23
CA VAL A 120 11.09 -1.99 4.31
C VAL A 120 12.05 -0.99 4.96
N ALA A 121 12.92 -1.47 5.85
CA ALA A 121 13.84 -0.62 6.60
C ALA A 121 15.03 -0.16 5.74
N ASN A 122 15.43 -0.96 4.75
CA ASN A 122 16.59 -0.70 3.91
C ASN A 122 16.52 -1.45 2.56
N ASP A 123 17.45 -1.12 1.67
CA ASP A 123 17.50 -1.68 0.30
C ASP A 123 17.77 -3.19 0.28
N SER A 124 18.52 -3.73 1.25
CA SER A 124 18.77 -5.17 1.31
C SER A 124 17.49 -5.96 1.58
N GLU A 125 16.62 -5.42 2.44
CA GLU A 125 15.30 -5.97 2.69
C GLU A 125 14.40 -5.80 1.46
N ALA A 126 14.41 -4.62 0.82
CA ALA A 126 13.68 -4.38 -0.42
C ALA A 126 14.01 -5.42 -1.50
N ARG A 127 15.31 -5.71 -1.72
CA ARG A 127 15.76 -6.74 -2.67
C ARG A 127 15.23 -8.12 -2.30
N ARG A 128 15.27 -8.50 -1.01
CA ARG A 128 14.73 -9.78 -0.54
C ARG A 128 13.22 -9.89 -0.84
N ILE A 129 12.47 -8.83 -0.56
CA ILE A 129 11.03 -8.76 -0.84
C ILE A 129 10.74 -8.95 -2.34
N VAL A 130 11.49 -8.28 -3.22
CA VAL A 130 11.33 -8.44 -4.67
C VAL A 130 11.59 -9.88 -5.11
N ILE A 131 12.64 -10.52 -4.59
CA ILE A 131 12.96 -11.92 -4.90
C ILE A 131 11.83 -12.85 -4.45
N GLU A 132 11.34 -12.68 -3.21
CA GLU A 132 10.29 -13.52 -2.66
C GLU A 132 8.94 -13.34 -3.37
N ALA A 133 8.56 -12.09 -3.65
CA ALA A 133 7.34 -11.78 -4.40
C ALA A 133 7.40 -12.35 -5.82
N SER A 134 8.54 -12.22 -6.49
CA SER A 134 8.76 -12.81 -7.82
C SER A 134 8.65 -14.33 -7.81
N ARG A 135 9.22 -14.99 -6.79
CA ARG A 135 9.08 -16.44 -6.59
C ARG A 135 7.61 -16.84 -6.41
N LYS A 136 6.84 -16.10 -5.59
CA LYS A 136 5.40 -16.34 -5.42
C LYS A 136 4.63 -16.18 -6.73
N ARG A 137 4.95 -15.18 -7.55
CA ARG A 137 4.35 -15.03 -8.89
C ARG A 137 4.68 -16.20 -9.82
N GLY A 138 5.92 -16.68 -9.81
CA GLY A 138 6.32 -17.87 -10.58
C GLY A 138 5.51 -19.10 -10.17
N MET A 139 5.34 -19.33 -8.86
CA MET A 139 4.48 -20.40 -8.36
C MET A 139 3.01 -20.20 -8.74
N ALA A 140 2.49 -18.97 -8.69
CA ALA A 140 1.12 -18.65 -9.08
C ALA A 140 0.87 -18.95 -10.58
N PHE A 141 1.84 -18.62 -11.42
CA PHE A 141 1.82 -18.93 -12.85
C PHE A 141 1.79 -20.44 -13.07
N ALA A 142 2.67 -21.19 -12.40
CA ALA A 142 2.70 -22.65 -12.49
C ALA A 142 1.40 -23.31 -11.99
N ALA A 143 0.81 -22.81 -10.90
CA ALA A 143 -0.48 -23.28 -10.40
C ALA A 143 -1.62 -23.02 -11.41
N SER A 144 -1.65 -21.82 -12.00
CA SER A 144 -2.62 -21.48 -13.06
C SER A 144 -2.48 -22.40 -14.27
N GLY A 145 -1.24 -22.72 -14.68
CA GLY A 145 -0.97 -23.63 -15.80
C GLY A 145 -1.44 -25.06 -15.56
N ARG A 146 -1.66 -25.46 -14.30
CA ARG A 146 -2.26 -26.76 -13.93
C ARG A 146 -3.78 -26.67 -13.67
N GLY A 147 -4.41 -25.52 -13.89
CA GLY A 147 -5.82 -25.30 -13.60
C GLY A 147 -6.16 -25.01 -12.12
N ASP A 148 -5.16 -24.91 -11.25
CA ASP A 148 -5.36 -24.58 -9.83
C ASP A 148 -5.43 -23.05 -9.63
N HIS A 149 -6.58 -22.49 -10.02
CA HIS A 149 -6.83 -21.05 -9.97
C HIS A 149 -6.94 -20.52 -8.53
N ALA A 150 -7.41 -21.34 -7.59
CA ALA A 150 -7.49 -20.98 -6.18
C ALA A 150 -6.08 -20.79 -5.58
N ALA A 151 -5.18 -21.78 -5.74
CA ALA A 151 -3.82 -21.65 -5.25
C ALA A 151 -3.07 -20.51 -5.95
N ALA A 152 -3.29 -20.34 -7.26
CA ALA A 152 -2.70 -19.21 -7.99
C ALA A 152 -3.13 -17.85 -7.41
N ARG A 153 -4.41 -17.68 -7.06
CA ARG A 153 -4.95 -16.45 -6.46
C ARG A 153 -4.40 -16.18 -5.07
N VAL A 154 -4.23 -17.22 -4.25
CA VAL A 154 -3.57 -17.10 -2.94
C VAL A 154 -2.11 -16.67 -3.11
N LEU A 155 -1.39 -17.26 -4.07
CA LEU A 155 0.01 -16.94 -4.34
C LEU A 155 0.21 -15.51 -4.90
N ARG A 156 -0.66 -15.06 -5.82
CA ARG A 156 -0.65 -13.68 -6.33
C ARG A 156 -0.86 -12.67 -5.22
N PHE A 157 -1.85 -12.92 -4.37
CA PHE A 157 -2.11 -12.05 -3.22
C PHE A 157 -0.95 -12.03 -2.23
N GLY A 158 -0.36 -13.19 -1.93
CA GLY A 158 0.83 -13.25 -1.09
C GLY A 158 2.01 -12.47 -1.66
N ALA A 159 2.15 -12.41 -2.99
CA ALA A 159 3.15 -11.54 -3.63
C ALA A 159 2.79 -10.06 -3.45
N ALA A 160 1.54 -9.67 -3.71
CA ALA A 160 1.08 -8.30 -3.54
C ALA A 160 1.25 -7.80 -2.08
N LEU A 161 1.02 -8.66 -1.09
CA LEU A 161 1.21 -8.33 0.33
C LEU A 161 2.68 -8.10 0.69
N LEU A 162 3.61 -8.85 0.08
CA LEU A 162 5.05 -8.58 0.24
C LEU A 162 5.41 -7.23 -0.39
N GLU A 163 4.89 -6.94 -1.57
CA GLU A 163 5.17 -5.71 -2.31
C GLU A 163 4.52 -4.47 -1.70
N ALA A 164 3.44 -4.64 -0.94
CA ALA A 164 2.85 -3.57 -0.13
C ALA A 164 3.84 -2.96 0.88
N ARG A 165 4.96 -3.64 1.17
CA ARG A 165 6.07 -3.11 1.99
C ARG A 165 7.06 -2.24 1.23
N LEU A 166 7.06 -2.30 -0.10
CA LEU A 166 7.96 -1.56 -0.99
C LEU A 166 7.47 -0.12 -1.19
N ILE A 167 7.25 0.59 -0.09
CA ILE A 167 6.87 2.01 -0.11
C ILE A 167 7.94 2.79 -0.86
N ASP A 168 7.48 3.69 -1.72
CA ASP A 168 8.33 4.58 -2.50
C ASP A 168 9.28 5.35 -1.56
N PRO A 169 10.57 5.49 -1.92
CA PRO A 169 11.55 6.14 -1.05
C PRO A 169 11.12 7.51 -0.54
N LEU A 170 10.40 8.30 -1.35
CA LEU A 170 9.92 9.64 -0.96
C LEU A 170 8.91 9.59 0.20
N TRP A 171 8.15 8.50 0.32
CA TRP A 171 7.08 8.34 1.30
C TRP A 171 7.45 7.47 2.50
N ARG A 172 8.58 6.76 2.44
CA ARG A 172 8.95 5.72 3.41
C ARG A 172 9.04 6.22 4.85
N GLU A 173 9.66 7.38 5.07
CA GLU A 173 9.76 7.99 6.40
C GLU A 173 8.38 8.39 6.93
N THR A 174 7.59 9.07 6.10
CA THR A 174 6.21 9.47 6.43
C THR A 174 5.32 8.27 6.76
N ALA A 175 5.39 7.22 5.96
CA ALA A 175 4.66 5.98 6.20
C ALA A 175 5.08 5.35 7.53
N ALA A 176 6.39 5.27 7.82
CA ALA A 176 6.88 4.75 9.09
C ALA A 176 6.41 5.58 10.29
N GLU A 177 6.38 6.91 10.18
CA GLU A 177 5.86 7.81 11.22
C GLU A 177 4.36 7.61 11.45
N LEU A 178 3.56 7.58 10.38
CA LEU A 178 2.11 7.36 10.44
C LEU A 178 1.74 6.03 11.11
N LEU A 179 2.55 5.00 10.90
CA LEU A 179 2.32 3.68 11.50
C LEU A 179 2.85 3.55 12.93
N ARG A 180 3.67 4.50 13.41
CA ARG A 180 4.11 4.55 14.81
C ARG A 180 3.11 5.27 15.71
N LEU A 181 2.39 6.24 15.17
CA LEU A 181 1.40 6.99 15.93
C LEU A 181 0.16 6.13 16.18
N PRO A 182 -0.39 6.09 17.41
CA PRO A 182 -1.70 5.51 17.62
C PRO A 182 -2.68 6.29 16.75
N GLN A 183 -3.35 5.61 15.82
CA GLN A 183 -4.39 6.23 15.01
C GLN A 183 -5.50 6.63 15.98
N ALA A 184 -5.72 7.94 16.14
CA ALA A 184 -6.82 8.45 16.96
C ALA A 184 -8.12 7.90 16.38
N ALA A 185 -8.80 7.09 17.20
CA ALA A 185 -10.06 6.44 16.86
C ALA A 185 -11.23 7.43 16.80
#